data_AF-A0A841KE33-F1
#
_entry.id   AF-A0A841KE33-F1
#
_cell.length_a   1.000
_cell.length_b   1.000
_cell.length_c   1.000
_cell.angle_alpha   90.00
_cell.angle_beta   90.00
_cell.angle_gamma   90.00
#
_symmetry.space_group_name_H-M   'P 1'
#
loop_
_entity.id
_entity.type
_entity.pdbx_description
1 polymer ?
#
loop_
_entity_poly.entity_id
_entity_poly.type
_entity_poly.pdbx_seq_one_letter_code
_entity_poly.pdbx_strand_id
1 'polypeptide(L)'
;MKLLAAAVATGALAFAGQALAACPERPPCRGCGCKGGPGYRGPDGRCVGFRDLARVCGPQPELRCTFENAPGAGANRDCALGR
;
A
#
# COMPACT_ATOMS: atom_id res chain seq x y z
N MET A 1 6.29 -8.85 -60.21
CA MET A 1 5.13 -7.94 -60.30
C MET A 1 3.95 -8.55 -59.55
N LYS A 2 3.72 -8.11 -58.29
CA LYS A 2 2.46 -8.12 -57.49
C LYS A 2 2.79 -8.07 -55.98
N LEU A 3 3.02 -6.83 -55.54
CA LEU A 3 2.51 -6.15 -54.35
C LEU A 3 1.78 -6.93 -53.23
N LEU A 4 2.21 -6.59 -51.99
CA LEU A 4 1.46 -6.40 -50.73
C LEU A 4 1.00 -7.71 -50.01
N ALA A 5 0.98 -7.85 -48.69
CA ALA A 5 0.86 -6.88 -47.59
C ALA A 5 1.41 -7.45 -46.27
N ALA A 6 1.75 -6.55 -45.35
CA ALA A 6 2.12 -6.77 -43.96
C ALA A 6 0.98 -7.37 -43.11
N ALA A 7 1.30 -8.11 -42.04
CA ALA A 7 0.62 -8.00 -40.75
C ALA A 7 1.35 -8.82 -39.67
N VAL A 8 2.04 -8.14 -38.74
CA VAL A 8 1.64 -7.92 -37.34
C VAL A 8 2.37 -8.90 -36.40
N ALA A 9 3.29 -8.33 -35.63
CA ALA A 9 4.01 -8.97 -34.55
C ALA A 9 3.03 -9.59 -33.54
N THR A 10 3.06 -10.91 -33.41
CA THR A 10 2.25 -11.66 -32.46
C THR A 10 2.83 -11.50 -31.05
N GLY A 11 2.24 -10.59 -30.29
CA GLY A 11 1.86 -10.86 -28.90
C GLY A 11 2.91 -10.62 -27.81
N ALA A 12 3.30 -9.36 -27.60
CA ALA A 12 3.74 -8.91 -26.28
C ALA A 12 2.51 -8.68 -25.38
N LEU A 13 1.94 -9.73 -24.80
CA LEU A 13 0.82 -9.67 -23.83
C LEU A 13 1.03 -10.85 -22.86
N ALA A 14 1.14 -10.71 -21.55
CA ALA A 14 0.80 -9.62 -20.66
C ALA A 14 1.69 -9.70 -19.42
N PHE A 15 2.38 -8.61 -19.06
CA PHE A 15 2.75 -8.40 -17.67
C PHE A 15 1.43 -8.09 -16.96
N ALA A 16 0.77 -9.13 -16.46
CA ALA A 16 -0.39 -9.00 -15.60
C ALA A 16 0.06 -8.18 -14.38
N GLY A 17 -0.22 -6.89 -14.43
CA GLY A 17 -0.07 -6.00 -13.30
C GLY A 17 -0.81 -6.63 -12.15
N GLN A 18 -0.07 -7.04 -11.14
CA GLN A 18 -0.60 -7.58 -9.91
C GLN A 18 -1.55 -6.51 -9.37
N ALA A 19 -2.86 -6.74 -9.47
CA ALA A 19 -3.83 -5.88 -8.85
C ALA A 19 -3.60 -5.99 -7.35
N LEU A 20 -2.85 -5.04 -6.77
CA LEU A 20 -2.94 -4.79 -5.33
C LEU A 20 -4.43 -4.62 -5.06
N ALA A 21 -5.00 -5.41 -4.15
CA ALA A 21 -6.31 -5.13 -3.61
C ALA A 21 -6.34 -3.64 -3.23
N ALA A 22 -7.09 -2.85 -3.99
CA ALA A 22 -7.09 -1.41 -3.84
C ALA A 22 -7.97 -1.10 -2.64
N CYS A 23 -7.35 -0.91 -1.48
CA CYS A 23 -8.08 -0.49 -0.29
C CYS A 23 -8.83 0.81 -0.57
N PRO A 24 -10.00 1.00 0.06
CA PRO A 24 -10.79 2.20 -0.17
C PRO A 24 -9.93 3.44 0.11
N GLU A 25 -9.82 4.29 -0.92
CA GLU A 25 -9.14 5.57 -0.81
C GLU A 25 -9.94 6.47 0.14
N ARG A 26 -9.24 7.28 0.93
CA ARG A 26 -9.84 8.13 1.96
C ARG A 26 -9.48 9.59 1.72
N PRO A 27 -10.33 10.54 2.14
CA PRO A 27 -10.06 11.96 2.00
C PRO A 27 -8.68 12.34 2.56
N PRO A 28 -8.07 13.44 2.07
CA PRO A 28 -6.88 14.01 2.67
C PRO A 28 -7.09 14.24 4.17
N CYS A 29 -6.12 13.83 4.97
CA CYS A 29 -6.17 13.87 6.41
C CYS A 29 -4.76 14.02 6.99
N ARG A 30 -4.66 14.31 8.28
CA ARG A 30 -3.37 14.48 8.97
C ARG A 30 -3.13 13.37 9.99
N GLY A 31 -1.85 13.09 10.20
CA GLY A 31 -1.39 12.06 11.13
C GLY A 31 -1.31 10.67 10.52
N CYS A 32 -0.44 9.85 11.09
CA CYS A 32 -0.27 8.45 10.72
C CYS A 32 -1.51 7.65 11.10
N GLY A 33 -1.91 6.76 10.18
CA GLY A 33 -3.16 6.00 10.31
C GLY A 33 -4.40 6.71 9.77
N CYS A 34 -4.36 8.01 9.46
CA CYS A 34 -5.56 8.72 9.03
C CYS A 34 -6.22 8.13 7.76
N LYS A 35 -5.41 7.58 6.85
CA LYS A 35 -5.87 6.83 5.67
C LYS A 35 -6.15 5.34 5.90
N GLY A 36 -6.36 4.91 7.15
CA GLY A 36 -6.63 3.50 7.47
C GLY A 36 -5.42 2.69 7.91
N GLY A 37 -4.22 3.27 7.94
CA GLY A 37 -2.98 2.58 8.34
C GLY A 37 -2.90 2.27 9.84
N PRO A 38 -1.79 1.65 10.31
CA PRO A 38 -1.61 1.26 11.72
C PRO A 38 -1.70 2.37 12.77
N GLY A 39 -1.43 3.62 12.39
CA GLY A 39 -1.41 4.76 13.32
C GLY A 39 -0.03 5.12 13.86
N TYR A 40 1.03 4.42 13.45
CA TYR A 40 2.39 4.62 13.97
C TYR A 40 3.27 5.46 13.04
N ARG A 41 4.02 6.39 13.63
CA ARG A 41 5.15 7.08 13.00
C ARG A 41 6.45 6.38 13.39
N GLY A 42 7.25 6.05 12.39
CA GLY A 42 8.55 5.41 12.53
C GLY A 42 9.63 6.38 12.98
N PRO A 43 10.81 5.85 13.37
CA PRO A 43 11.96 6.66 13.77
C PRO A 43 12.48 7.59 12.67
N ASP A 44 12.21 7.27 11.40
CA ASP A 44 12.56 8.09 10.24
C ASP A 44 11.57 9.25 9.99
N GLY A 45 10.58 9.42 10.87
CA GLY A 45 9.54 10.43 10.77
C GLY A 45 8.43 10.11 9.78
N ARG A 46 8.44 8.93 9.12
CA ARG A 46 7.39 8.52 8.17
C ARG A 46 6.33 7.64 8.85
N CYS A 47 5.15 7.59 8.25
CA CYS A 47 4.09 6.68 8.71
C CYS A 47 4.41 5.25 8.29
N VAL A 48 4.22 4.32 9.22
CA VAL A 48 4.51 2.90 9.02
C VAL A 48 3.26 2.17 8.55
N GLY A 49 3.39 1.33 7.52
CA GLY A 49 2.31 0.47 7.01
C GLY A 49 2.18 -0.84 7.78
N PHE A 50 1.02 -1.52 7.68
CA PHE A 50 0.78 -2.77 8.43
C PHE A 50 1.83 -3.86 8.15
N ARG A 51 2.27 -4.00 6.89
CA ARG A 51 3.27 -5.01 6.49
C ARG A 51 4.67 -4.73 7.04
N ASP A 52 4.94 -3.47 7.36
CA ASP A 52 6.25 -3.01 7.82
C ASP A 52 6.29 -2.77 9.33
N LEU A 53 5.14 -2.83 10.02
CA LEU A 53 5.02 -2.44 11.41
C LEU A 53 5.96 -3.25 12.32
N ALA A 54 5.96 -4.58 12.21
CA ALA A 54 6.85 -5.42 13.00
C ALA A 54 8.33 -5.23 12.64
N ARG A 55 8.63 -4.97 11.37
CA ARG A 55 10.01 -4.75 10.88
C ARG A 55 10.58 -3.41 11.36
N VAL A 56 9.78 -2.35 11.34
CA VAL A 56 10.20 -0.98 11.69
C VAL A 56 10.07 -0.72 13.20
N CYS A 57 8.93 -1.07 13.78
CA CYS A 57 8.59 -0.77 15.17
C CYS A 57 8.77 -1.96 16.12
N GLY A 58 9.09 -3.16 15.62
CA GLY A 58 9.18 -4.36 16.45
C GLY A 58 7.82 -4.96 16.83
N PRO A 59 7.83 -6.06 17.62
CA PRO A 59 6.60 -6.75 18.04
C PRO A 59 5.76 -5.94 19.04
N GLN A 60 6.38 -4.99 19.75
CA GLN A 60 5.75 -4.04 20.67
C GLN A 60 5.92 -2.62 20.11
N PRO A 61 5.12 -2.21 19.11
CA PRO A 61 5.32 -0.98 18.37
C PRO A 61 5.26 0.29 19.23
N GLU A 62 4.47 0.28 20.30
CA GLU A 62 4.35 1.35 21.30
C GLU A 62 5.66 1.68 22.04
N LEU A 63 6.62 0.75 22.06
CA LEU A 63 7.93 0.97 22.69
C LEU A 63 8.95 1.61 21.75
N ARG A 64 8.74 1.58 20.43
CA ARG A 64 9.74 1.99 19.43
C ARG A 64 9.24 3.03 18.43
N CYS A 65 7.94 3.20 18.31
CA CYS A 65 7.28 4.11 17.38
C CYS A 65 6.23 4.95 18.11
N THR A 66 5.95 6.15 17.59
CA THR A 66 4.94 7.03 18.16
C THR A 66 3.57 6.70 17.59
N PHE A 67 2.61 6.37 18.44
CA PHE A 67 1.21 6.23 18.03
C PHE A 67 0.54 7.61 17.98
N GLU A 68 0.01 7.98 16.81
CA GLU A 68 -0.57 9.32 16.60
C GLU A 68 -2.09 9.38 16.77
N ASN A 69 -2.74 8.22 16.95
CA ASN A 69 -4.19 8.12 17.17
C ASN A 69 -5.05 8.92 16.18
N ALA A 70 -4.65 8.97 14.90
CA ALA A 70 -5.46 9.62 13.89
C ALA A 70 -6.81 8.88 13.71
N PRO A 71 -7.92 9.55 13.37
CA PRO A 71 -9.26 8.95 13.36
C PRO A 71 -9.42 7.69 12.47
N GLY A 72 -8.56 7.52 11.49
CA GLY A 72 -8.56 6.35 10.60
C GLY A 72 -7.70 5.17 11.06
N ALA A 73 -6.96 5.28 12.16
CA ALA A 73 -6.00 4.26 12.56
C ALA A 73 -6.68 2.87 12.67
N GLY A 74 -6.09 1.86 12.04
CA GLY A 74 -6.60 0.49 12.03
C GLY A 74 -7.68 0.20 10.98
N ALA A 75 -8.33 1.21 10.42
CA ALA A 75 -9.58 1.02 9.69
C ALA A 75 -9.43 0.38 8.29
N ASN A 76 -8.22 0.22 7.75
CA ASN A 76 -7.95 -0.53 6.51
C ASN A 76 -7.11 -1.79 6.76
N ARG A 77 -7.04 -2.31 7.99
CA ARG A 77 -6.15 -3.42 8.36
C ARG A 77 -6.34 -4.66 7.50
N ASP A 78 -7.58 -5.09 7.34
CA ASP A 78 -7.87 -6.40 6.74
C ASP A 78 -7.60 -6.37 5.23
N CYS A 79 -8.06 -5.32 4.55
CA CYS A 79 -7.66 -5.04 3.16
C CYS A 79 -6.14 -4.94 2.98
N ALA A 80 -5.44 -4.17 3.82
CA ALA A 80 -3.99 -3.98 3.70
C ALA A 80 -3.17 -5.26 3.95
N LEU A 81 -3.78 -6.28 4.56
CA LEU A 81 -3.19 -7.58 4.85
C LEU A 81 -3.79 -8.71 4.00
N GLY A 82 -4.77 -8.42 3.12
CA GLY A 82 -5.40 -9.38 2.23
C GLY A 82 -6.25 -10.43 2.95
N ARG A 83 -7.01 -10.02 3.96
CA ARG A 83 -7.85 -10.91 4.80
C ARG A 83 -9.23 -10.33 5.05
#